data_AF-K6XVB0-F1
#
_entry.id   AF-K6XVB0-F1
#
_cell.length_a   1.000
_cell.length_b   1.000
_cell.length_c   1.000
_cell.angle_alpha   90.00
_cell.angle_beta   90.00
_cell.angle_gamma   90.00
#
_symmetry.space_group_name_H-M   'P 1'
#
loop_
_entity.id
_entity.type
_entity.pdbx_description
1 polymer ?
#
loop_
_entity_poly.entity_id
_entity_poly.type
_entity_poly.pdbx_seq_one_letter_code
_entity_poly.pdbx_strand_id
1 'polypeptide(L)'
;MSDQFEIVYSSNVIAAQYGKYWLQKAVPKLLTQKIFEIAKYMPTSGWAFYDDIRNCPVKGPEQIRFCANSAHELVDMGLTHCVVCVNGLAISEWMMKIIVPQTVKLIFVETPEQGFEILAKQGFETSNLDFQIKFKS
;
A
#
# COMPACT_ATOMS: atom_id res chain seq x y z
N MET A 1 0.99 -19.02 -9.46
CA MET A 1 1.07 -17.57 -9.69
C MET A 1 0.92 -16.92 -8.33
N SER A 2 1.83 -16.03 -7.95
CA SER A 2 2.45 -16.01 -6.62
C SER A 2 1.53 -15.68 -5.45
N ASP A 3 1.43 -16.59 -4.48
CA ASP A 3 0.82 -16.44 -3.14
C ASP A 3 1.53 -15.41 -2.22
N GLN A 4 2.26 -14.45 -2.80
CA GLN A 4 3.15 -13.52 -2.10
C GLN A 4 2.53 -12.13 -1.99
N PHE A 5 2.18 -11.52 -3.12
CA PHE A 5 1.48 -10.23 -3.19
C PHE A 5 0.89 -10.01 -4.58
N GLU A 6 -0.03 -9.07 -4.68
CA GLU A 6 -0.58 -8.53 -5.93
C GLU A 6 -0.42 -7.01 -5.93
N ILE A 7 -0.10 -6.44 -7.10
CA ILE A 7 -0.12 -5.00 -7.33
C ILE A 7 -1.01 -4.74 -8.54
N VAL A 8 -2.00 -3.88 -8.36
CA VAL A 8 -2.80 -3.30 -9.44
C VAL A 8 -2.62 -1.79 -9.40
N TYR A 9 -2.72 -1.12 -10.55
CA TYR A 9 -2.50 0.32 -10.63
C TYR A 9 -3.35 0.97 -11.71
N SER A 10 -3.61 2.25 -11.53
CA SER A 10 -4.29 3.13 -12.49
C SER A 10 -3.34 4.27 -12.90
N SER A 11 -3.87 5.36 -13.43
CA SER A 11 -3.07 6.53 -13.79
C SER A 11 -2.47 7.27 -12.59
N ASN A 12 -3.07 7.17 -11.40
CA ASN A 12 -2.64 7.91 -10.21
C ASN A 12 -2.85 7.14 -8.89
N VAL A 13 -3.06 5.82 -8.97
CA VAL A 13 -3.13 4.94 -7.80
C VAL A 13 -2.27 3.72 -8.02
N ILE A 14 -1.48 3.35 -7.00
CA ILE A 14 -0.88 2.02 -6.88
C ILE A 14 -1.56 1.33 -5.70
N ALA A 15 -2.10 0.14 -5.91
CA ALA A 15 -2.78 -0.64 -4.89
C ALA A 15 -2.07 -1.99 -4.72
N ALA A 16 -1.72 -2.33 -3.48
CA ALA A 16 -1.04 -3.57 -3.14
C ALA A 16 -1.84 -4.41 -2.14
N GLN A 17 -1.81 -5.73 -2.31
CA GLN A 17 -2.38 -6.70 -1.38
C GLN A 17 -1.37 -7.82 -1.11
N TYR A 18 -1.35 -8.35 0.11
CA TYR A 18 -0.40 -9.37 0.54
C TYR A 18 -1.02 -10.76 0.66
N GLY A 19 -0.30 -11.74 0.12
CA GLY A 19 -0.56 -13.16 0.32
C GLY A 19 0.02 -13.69 1.62
N LYS A 20 -0.31 -14.96 1.91
CA LYS A 20 0.11 -15.67 3.13
C LYS A 20 1.62 -15.73 3.34
N TYR A 21 2.40 -15.61 2.26
CA TYR A 21 3.86 -15.77 2.29
C TYR A 21 4.64 -14.45 2.13
N TRP A 22 4.01 -13.28 2.31
CA TRP A 22 4.66 -11.99 2.05
C TRP A 22 5.85 -11.69 2.99
N LEU A 23 5.91 -12.31 4.18
CA LEU A 23 7.01 -12.12 5.15
C LEU A 23 8.31 -12.82 4.76
N GLN A 24 8.35 -13.60 3.68
CA GLN A 24 9.58 -14.24 3.23
C GLN A 24 10.64 -13.19 2.87
N LYS A 25 11.89 -13.41 3.30
CA LYS A 25 12.98 -12.40 3.34
C LYS A 25 13.20 -11.59 2.04
N ALA A 26 12.90 -12.15 0.87
CA ALA A 26 13.07 -11.49 -0.42
C ALA A 26 11.83 -10.69 -0.87
N VAL A 27 10.65 -11.01 -0.37
CA VAL A 27 9.37 -10.50 -0.87
C VAL A 27 9.19 -9.00 -0.62
N PRO A 28 9.50 -8.44 0.56
CA PRO A 28 9.38 -6.99 0.77
C PRO A 28 10.24 -6.18 -0.19
N LYS A 29 11.47 -6.62 -0.48
CA LYS A 29 12.35 -5.94 -1.44
C LYS A 29 11.81 -6.00 -2.87
N LEU A 30 11.32 -7.16 -3.29
CA LEU A 30 10.74 -7.34 -4.62
C LEU A 30 9.47 -6.51 -4.82
N LEU A 31 8.59 -6.48 -3.81
CA LEU A 31 7.39 -5.64 -3.78
C LEU A 31 7.79 -4.16 -3.93
N THR A 32 8.70 -3.69 -3.07
CA THR A 32 9.17 -2.30 -3.12
C THR A 32 9.74 -1.98 -4.49
N GLN A 33 10.62 -2.80 -5.06
CA GLN A 33 11.17 -2.58 -6.40
C GLN A 33 10.08 -2.40 -7.46
N LYS A 34 9.04 -3.24 -7.45
CA LYS A 34 7.91 -3.11 -8.38
C LYS A 34 7.10 -1.84 -8.16
N ILE A 35 6.85 -1.45 -6.90
CA ILE A 35 6.17 -0.18 -6.60
C ILE A 35 6.98 0.99 -7.15
N PHE A 36 8.29 1.01 -6.97
CA PHE A 36 9.17 2.05 -7.52
C PHE A 36 9.19 2.08 -9.04
N GLU A 37 9.19 0.93 -9.71
CA GLU A 37 9.10 0.85 -11.17
C GLU A 37 7.81 1.48 -11.68
N ILE A 38 6.68 1.21 -11.03
CA ILE A 38 5.38 1.78 -11.39
C ILE A 38 5.33 3.28 -11.05
N ALA A 39 5.85 3.68 -9.89
CA ALA A 39 5.84 5.07 -9.41
C ALA A 39 6.57 6.04 -10.35
N LYS A 40 7.54 5.58 -11.16
CA LYS A 40 8.20 6.39 -12.19
C LYS A 40 7.25 6.93 -13.25
N TYR A 41 6.10 6.30 -13.43
CA TYR A 41 5.08 6.68 -14.41
C TYR A 41 3.90 7.42 -13.77
N MET A 42 3.92 7.61 -12.45
CA MET A 42 2.87 8.34 -11.73
C MET A 42 3.02 9.86 -11.91
N PRO A 43 1.91 10.61 -11.87
CA PRO A 43 1.95 12.06 -11.99
C PRO A 43 2.66 12.70 -10.80
N THR A 44 3.57 13.63 -11.08
CA THR A 44 4.28 14.42 -10.06
C THR A 44 3.37 15.40 -9.32
N SER A 45 2.19 15.70 -9.86
CA SER A 45 1.17 16.53 -9.19
C SER A 45 0.51 15.84 -7.99
N GLY A 46 0.75 14.54 -7.80
CA GLY A 46 0.24 13.77 -6.67
C GLY A 46 -0.41 12.45 -7.10
N TRP A 47 -0.05 11.36 -6.42
CA TRP A 47 -0.68 10.06 -6.56
C TRP A 47 -0.93 9.41 -5.19
N ALA A 48 -1.72 8.34 -5.17
CA ALA A 48 -2.12 7.63 -3.96
C ALA A 48 -1.61 6.19 -3.92
N PHE A 49 -1.25 5.73 -2.72
CA PHE A 49 -0.96 4.34 -2.43
C PHE A 49 -2.11 3.72 -1.63
N TYR A 50 -2.63 2.59 -2.09
CA TYR A 50 -3.56 1.75 -1.32
C TYR A 50 -2.81 0.51 -0.83
N ASP A 51 -2.85 0.26 0.48
CA ASP A 51 -2.08 -0.80 1.15
C ASP A 51 -3.02 -1.74 1.93
N ASP A 52 -3.35 -2.92 1.36
CA ASP A 52 -4.15 -3.94 2.05
C ASP A 52 -3.27 -4.85 2.92
N ILE A 53 -3.12 -4.45 4.18
CA ILE A 53 -2.33 -5.17 5.19
C ILE A 53 -3.17 -6.09 6.08
N ARG A 54 -4.42 -6.43 5.70
CA ARG A 54 -5.30 -7.29 6.51
C ARG A 54 -4.70 -8.67 6.80
N ASN A 55 -3.90 -9.20 5.86
CA ASN A 55 -3.17 -10.47 5.99
C ASN A 55 -1.70 -10.30 6.42
N CYS A 56 -1.31 -9.09 6.79
CA CYS A 56 0.06 -8.72 7.10
C CYS A 56 0.20 -8.52 8.62
N PRO A 57 0.60 -9.56 9.38
CA PRO A 57 0.89 -9.39 10.78
C PRO A 57 2.14 -8.53 10.92
N VAL A 58 2.06 -7.54 11.81
CA VAL A 58 3.08 -6.60 12.32
C VAL A 58 4.51 -6.85 11.80
N LYS A 59 5.09 -5.82 11.16
CA LYS A 59 6.48 -5.80 10.69
C LYS A 59 7.47 -5.75 11.85
N GLY A 60 8.60 -6.45 11.72
CA GLY A 60 9.72 -6.30 12.64
C GLY A 60 10.42 -4.93 12.51
N PRO A 61 11.23 -4.49 13.49
CA PRO A 61 11.83 -3.14 13.48
C PRO A 61 12.66 -2.82 12.23
N GLU A 62 13.39 -3.78 11.68
CA GLU A 62 14.16 -3.60 10.43
C GLU A 62 13.26 -3.40 9.22
N GLN A 63 12.13 -4.13 9.15
CA GLN A 63 11.15 -3.99 8.09
C GLN A 63 10.41 -2.65 8.20
N ILE A 64 10.08 -2.21 9.42
CA ILE A 64 9.50 -0.88 9.65
C ILE A 64 10.45 0.21 9.11
N ARG A 65 11.74 0.17 9.46
CA ARG A 65 12.73 1.13 8.95
C ARG A 65 12.86 1.08 7.42
N PHE A 66 12.92 -0.12 6.86
CA PHE A 66 13.00 -0.30 5.41
C PHE A 66 11.77 0.28 4.69
N CYS A 67 10.56 -0.01 5.17
CA CYS A 67 9.33 0.54 4.62
C CYS A 67 9.24 2.06 4.80
N ALA A 68 9.68 2.60 5.95
CA ALA A 68 9.69 4.03 6.20
C ALA A 68 10.60 4.77 5.21
N ASN A 69 11.83 4.28 4.99
CA ASN A 69 12.74 4.85 4.00
C ASN A 69 12.14 4.79 2.58
N SER A 70 11.53 3.66 2.22
CA SER A 70 10.85 3.49 0.94
C SER A 70 9.71 4.49 0.78
N ALA A 71 8.92 4.73 1.83
CA ALA A 71 7.81 5.68 1.79
C ALA A 71 8.31 7.13 1.63
N HIS A 72 9.43 7.51 2.25
CA HIS A 72 10.07 8.81 2.02
C HIS A 72 10.49 9.00 0.56
N GLU A 73 11.14 8.01 -0.03
CA GLU A 73 11.51 8.08 -1.45
C GLU A 73 10.27 8.15 -2.38
N LEU A 74 9.18 7.46 -2.04
CA LEU A 74 7.92 7.57 -2.79
C LEU A 74 7.28 8.96 -2.67
N VAL A 75 7.46 9.66 -1.55
CA VAL A 75 7.05 11.07 -1.40
C VAL A 75 7.82 11.97 -2.35
N ASP A 76 9.13 11.76 -2.50
CA ASP A 76 9.94 12.49 -3.48
C ASP A 76 9.48 12.22 -4.92
N MET A 77 8.83 11.07 -5.14
CA MET A 77 8.19 10.69 -6.41
C MET A 77 6.70 11.12 -6.52
N GLY A 78 6.19 11.94 -5.60
CA GLY A 78 4.84 12.50 -5.66
C GLY A 78 3.75 11.75 -4.90
N LEU A 79 4.09 10.82 -4.00
CA LEU A 79 3.10 10.20 -3.12
C LEU A 79 2.51 11.25 -2.17
N THR A 80 1.18 11.38 -2.18
CA THR A 80 0.46 12.37 -1.34
C THR A 80 -0.58 11.74 -0.42
N HIS A 81 -1.09 10.56 -0.78
CA HIS A 81 -2.16 9.89 -0.04
C HIS A 81 -1.79 8.43 0.18
N CYS A 82 -2.06 7.92 1.38
CA CYS A 82 -1.95 6.51 1.69
C CYS A 82 -3.23 6.03 2.38
N VAL A 83 -3.92 5.09 1.74
CA VAL A 83 -5.10 4.44 2.30
C VAL A 83 -4.72 3.03 2.70
N VAL A 84 -4.87 2.70 3.97
CA VAL A 84 -4.45 1.41 4.52
C VAL A 84 -5.68 0.62 4.95
N CYS A 85 -5.85 -0.56 4.38
CA CYS A 85 -6.89 -1.49 4.79
C CYS A 85 -6.37 -2.43 5.88
N VAL A 86 -7.01 -2.41 7.04
CA VAL A 86 -6.58 -3.09 8.27
C VAL A 86 -7.75 -3.84 8.92
N ASN A 87 -7.49 -5.01 9.50
CA ASN A 87 -8.48 -5.78 10.27
C ASN A 87 -8.61 -5.27 11.73
N GLY A 88 -8.63 -3.94 11.95
CA GLY A 88 -8.85 -3.33 13.27
C GLY A 88 -7.75 -3.56 14.34
N LEU A 89 -6.57 -4.05 13.95
CA LEU A 89 -5.45 -4.24 14.89
C LEU A 89 -4.74 -2.91 15.16
N ALA A 90 -4.89 -2.36 16.37
CA ALA A 90 -4.28 -1.08 16.78
C ALA A 90 -2.76 -1.03 16.57
N ILE A 91 -2.07 -2.17 16.70
CA ILE A 91 -0.63 -2.29 16.44
C ILE A 91 -0.28 -2.07 14.96
N SER A 92 -1.14 -2.50 14.03
CA SER A 92 -0.95 -2.29 12.59
C SER A 92 -1.12 -0.81 12.24
N GLU A 93 -2.10 -0.13 12.83
CA GLU A 93 -2.26 1.31 12.64
C GLU A 93 -1.08 2.10 13.19
N TRP A 94 -0.63 1.77 14.40
CA TRP A 94 0.56 2.38 15.00
C TRP A 94 1.80 2.21 14.11
N MET A 95 2.02 1.00 13.60
CA MET A 95 3.10 0.70 12.68
C MET A 95 3.04 1.56 11.42
N MET A 96 1.86 1.69 10.81
CA MET A 96 1.71 2.50 9.60
C MET A 96 1.90 4.00 9.85
N LYS A 97 1.53 4.50 11.04
CA LYS A 97 1.84 5.88 11.47
C LYS A 97 3.34 6.15 11.61
N ILE A 98 4.16 5.12 11.81
CA ILE A 98 5.63 5.23 11.82
C ILE A 98 6.20 5.15 10.40
N ILE A 99 5.63 4.28 9.57
CA ILE A 99 6.11 4.03 8.20
C ILE A 99 5.78 5.21 7.27
N VAL A 100 4.56 5.73 7.35
CA VAL A 100 4.06 6.73 6.41
C VAL A 100 4.46 8.13 6.89
N PRO A 101 5.21 8.91 6.08
CA PRO A 101 5.62 10.26 6.45
C PRO A 101 4.41 11.17 6.74
N GLN A 102 4.56 12.11 7.68
CA GLN A 102 3.47 13.02 8.09
C GLN A 102 2.99 13.96 6.97
N THR A 103 3.79 14.13 5.91
CA THR A 103 3.42 14.88 4.70
C THR A 103 2.41 14.14 3.82
N VAL A 104 2.22 12.83 4.02
CA VAL A 104 1.25 12.00 3.31
C VAL A 104 -0.03 11.92 4.13
N LYS A 105 -1.17 12.14 3.47
CA LYS A 105 -2.48 11.95 4.09
C LYS A 105 -2.75 10.46 4.30
N LEU A 106 -2.64 10.01 5.55
CA LEU A 106 -2.88 8.63 5.96
C LEU A 106 -4.34 8.41 6.38
N ILE A 107 -4.99 7.40 5.81
CA ILE A 107 -6.38 7.04 6.10
C ILE A 107 -6.45 5.53 6.36
N PHE A 108 -7.15 5.12 7.40
CA PHE A 108 -7.40 3.71 7.70
C PHE A 108 -8.84 3.33 7.33
N VAL A 109 -9.00 2.14 6.77
CA VAL A 109 -10.30 1.55 6.39
C VAL A 109 -10.34 0.07 6.77
N GLU A 110 -11.54 -0.48 6.89
CA GLU A 110 -11.73 -1.89 7.25
C GLU A 110 -11.92 -2.79 6.02
N THR A 111 -12.35 -2.21 4.90
CA THR A 111 -12.58 -2.96 3.66
C THR A 111 -11.96 -2.30 2.43
N PRO A 112 -11.63 -3.06 1.37
CA PRO A 112 -11.15 -2.50 0.11
C PRO A 112 -12.14 -1.55 -0.55
N GLU A 113 -13.43 -1.87 -0.49
CA GLU A 113 -14.50 -1.04 -1.07
C GLU A 113 -14.50 0.35 -0.44
N GLN A 114 -14.41 0.44 0.89
CA GLN A 114 -14.29 1.72 1.59
C GLN A 114 -13.04 2.50 1.15
N GLY A 115 -11.91 1.80 0.99
CA GLY A 115 -10.66 2.42 0.58
C GLY A 115 -10.72 3.01 -0.83
N PHE A 116 -11.23 2.25 -1.79
CA PHE A 116 -11.38 2.70 -3.17
C PHE A 116 -12.45 3.80 -3.28
N GLU A 117 -13.55 3.73 -2.54
CA GLU A 117 -14.52 4.82 -2.50
C GLU A 117 -13.92 6.14 -1.98
N ILE A 118 -13.09 6.06 -0.93
CA ILE A 118 -12.42 7.24 -0.36
C ILE A 118 -11.42 7.85 -1.35
N LEU A 119 -10.70 7.01 -2.10
CA LEU A 119 -9.78 7.47 -3.15
C LEU A 119 -10.56 8.12 -4.30
N ALA A 120 -11.64 7.49 -4.77
CA ALA A 120 -12.49 8.05 -5.83
C ALA A 120 -13.09 9.41 -5.44
N LYS A 121 -13.58 9.54 -4.20
CA LYS A 121 -14.09 10.83 -3.66
C LYS A 121 -13.03 11.93 -3.59
N GLN A 122 -11.75 11.57 -3.61
CA GLN A 122 -10.62 12.50 -3.63
C GLN A 122 -10.06 12.74 -5.04
N GLY A 123 -10.70 12.22 -6.08
CA GLY A 123 -10.30 12.42 -7.48
C GLY A 123 -9.26 11.43 -8.00
N PHE A 124 -9.00 10.35 -7.27
CA PHE A 124 -8.13 9.27 -7.74
C PHE A 124 -8.89 8.26 -8.61
N GLU A 125 -8.23 7.74 -9.64
CA GLU A 125 -8.81 6.80 -10.60
C GLU A 125 -8.80 5.39 -10.02
N THR A 126 -9.98 4.84 -9.72
CA THR A 126 -10.12 3.50 -9.10
C THR A 126 -10.91 2.51 -9.95
N SER A 127 -11.43 2.90 -11.12
CA SER A 127 -12.36 2.07 -11.89
C SER A 127 -11.79 0.74 -12.38
N ASN A 128 -10.46 0.66 -12.53
CA ASN A 128 -9.74 -0.53 -12.99
C ASN A 128 -8.94 -1.24 -11.87
N LEU A 129 -9.14 -0.85 -10.61
CA LEU A 129 -8.47 -1.49 -9.47
C LEU A 129 -9.35 -2.63 -8.96
N ASP A 130 -9.01 -3.86 -9.33
CA ASP A 130 -9.65 -5.06 -8.81
C ASP A 130 -8.57 -6.10 -8.48
N PHE A 131 -8.54 -6.57 -7.24
CA PHE A 131 -7.62 -7.62 -6.81
C PHE A 131 -8.14 -8.98 -7.24
N GLN A 132 -7.32 -9.76 -7.92
CA GLN A 132 -7.68 -11.13 -8.30
C GLN A 132 -7.46 -12.13 -7.17
N ILE A 133 -6.69 -11.80 -6.13
CA ILE A 133 -6.49 -12.70 -4.99
C ILE A 133 -7.73 -12.74 -4.09
N LYS A 134 -8.62 -13.70 -4.37
CA LYS A 134 -9.70 -14.10 -3.47
C LYS A 134 -9.19 -15.14 -2.49
N PHE A 135 -8.91 -14.74 -1.25
CA PHE A 135 -8.67 -15.72 -0.19
C PHE A 135 -9.99 -16.39 0.16
N LYS A 136 -10.12 -17.69 -0.13
CA LYS A 136 -11.17 -18.51 0.49
C LYS A 136 -10.88 -18.57 1.99
N SER A 137 -11.82 -18.08 2.78
CA SER A 137 -11.93 -18.32 4.23
C SER A 137 -11.86 -19.81 4.55
#